data_AF-A0A917B5L4-F1
#
_entry.id   AF-A0A917B5L4-F1
#
_cell.length_a   1.000
_cell.length_b   1.000
_cell.length_c   1.000
_cell.angle_alpha   90.00
_cell.angle_beta   90.00
_cell.angle_gamma   90.00
#
_symmetry.space_group_name_H-M   'P 1'
#
loop_
_entity.id
_entity.type
_entity.pdbx_description
1 polymer ?
#
loop_
_entity_poly.entity_id
_entity_poly.type
_entity_poly.pdbx_seq_one_letter_code
_entity_poly.pdbx_strand_id
1 'polypeptide(L)'
;MAAVLVPPRQFDTASFDSYRPDPDYPSQAETLQKVRAFEQNWGASKSGGFFGRAKKAPEAKPGVYLDGGFGVGKTHLLASLWHAAPAPKYFGTFIEFTALVGALGYLDTVKLLTGAKLIAIDEFELDDPGDTMMMTRLLGDLVATGTKIAATSNTPPNALGEGRFAAQDFLREIQALSGRFDIIRIDGLDYRRRNIEGHATTLTDDELEARLAELDARGSHYTVDSFSELISFLGSLHPSKYVKLLDGLDALVITDVSTLVNQTDALRFVAFIDRVYDAQLPIVATGLPLDEVFAGDMMNGGYRKKYLRSVSRLIASTQA
;
A
#
# COMPACT_ATOMS: atom_id res chain seq x y z
N MET A 1 -16.99 16.44 -2.11
CA MET A 1 -16.59 15.05 -1.80
C MET A 1 -15.31 14.63 -2.51
N ALA A 2 -15.08 14.96 -3.79
CA ALA A 2 -13.77 14.68 -4.45
C ALA A 2 -12.56 15.45 -3.90
N ALA A 3 -12.77 16.47 -3.06
CA ALA A 3 -11.71 17.23 -2.39
C ALA A 3 -10.84 16.38 -1.44
N VAL A 4 -11.21 15.12 -1.17
CA VAL A 4 -10.47 14.18 -0.31
C VAL A 4 -9.61 13.20 -1.14
N LEU A 5 -9.76 13.16 -2.47
CA LEU A 5 -8.98 12.27 -3.34
C LEU A 5 -7.62 12.90 -3.71
N VAL A 6 -6.77 13.01 -2.69
CA VAL A 6 -5.40 13.52 -2.76
C VAL A 6 -4.46 12.54 -2.05
N PRO A 7 -3.14 12.59 -2.32
CA PRO A 7 -2.19 11.75 -1.61
C PRO A 7 -2.27 11.93 -0.08
N PRO A 8 -1.96 10.89 0.72
CA PRO A 8 -1.80 11.02 2.16
C PRO A 8 -0.72 12.06 2.51
N ARG A 9 -0.86 12.73 3.67
CA ARG A 9 -0.01 13.87 4.07
C ARG A 9 1.50 13.56 4.05
N GLN A 10 1.88 12.34 4.38
CA GLN A 10 3.29 11.89 4.33
C GLN A 10 3.91 11.94 2.91
N PHE A 11 3.09 12.05 1.87
CA PHE A 11 3.50 12.19 0.47
C PHE A 11 3.20 13.59 -0.11
N ASP A 12 2.88 14.58 0.72
CA ASP A 12 2.59 15.96 0.27
C ASP A 12 3.77 16.56 -0.51
N THR A 13 5.00 16.21 -0.12
CA THR A 13 6.24 16.69 -0.76
C THR A 13 6.90 15.65 -1.67
N ALA A 14 6.20 14.56 -1.99
CA ALA A 14 6.75 13.51 -2.85
C ALA A 14 6.99 14.06 -4.26
N SER A 15 8.20 13.87 -4.78
CA SER A 15 8.55 14.22 -6.16
C SER A 15 9.48 13.17 -6.74
N PHE A 16 9.58 13.16 -8.06
CA PHE A 16 10.54 12.30 -8.74
C PHE A 16 12.00 12.62 -8.38
N ASP A 17 12.28 13.84 -7.90
CA ASP A 17 13.61 14.26 -7.46
C ASP A 17 13.86 13.87 -5.99
N SER A 18 12.80 13.75 -5.18
CA SER A 18 12.91 13.26 -3.80
C SER A 18 12.96 11.72 -3.71
N TYR A 19 12.60 11.02 -4.78
CA TYR A 19 12.76 9.58 -4.89
C TYR A 19 14.24 9.19 -5.00
N ARG A 20 14.70 8.32 -4.10
CA ARG A 20 16.08 7.83 -4.05
C ARG A 20 16.11 6.34 -4.39
N PRO A 21 16.40 5.97 -5.65
CA PRO A 21 16.59 4.57 -6.01
C PRO A 21 17.74 3.96 -5.22
N ASP A 22 17.54 2.75 -4.73
CA ASP A 22 18.59 1.93 -4.14
C ASP A 22 19.55 1.44 -5.24
N PRO A 23 20.87 1.73 -5.15
CA PRO A 23 21.86 1.24 -6.12
C PRO A 23 21.90 -0.28 -6.28
N ASP A 24 21.52 -1.03 -5.23
CA ASP A 24 21.49 -2.50 -5.24
C ASP A 24 20.26 -3.06 -6.00
N TYR A 25 19.28 -2.21 -6.29
CA TYR A 25 18.05 -2.56 -7.00
C TYR A 25 17.85 -1.68 -8.24
N PRO A 26 18.52 -1.98 -9.37
CA PRO A 26 18.43 -1.21 -10.62
C PRO A 26 16.99 -1.02 -11.12
N SER A 27 16.08 -1.95 -10.82
CA SER A 27 14.66 -1.85 -11.17
C SER A 27 13.98 -0.60 -10.61
N GLN A 28 14.45 -0.04 -9.48
CA GLN A 28 13.94 1.22 -8.94
C GLN A 28 14.31 2.42 -9.82
N ALA A 29 15.56 2.47 -10.30
CA ALA A 29 16.02 3.53 -11.20
C ALA A 29 15.36 3.42 -12.59
N GLU A 30 15.23 2.21 -13.11
CA GLU A 30 14.49 1.94 -14.35
C GLU A 30 13.02 2.34 -14.24
N THR A 31 12.39 2.05 -13.10
CA THR A 31 10.99 2.44 -12.85
C THR A 31 10.86 3.96 -12.82
N LEU A 32 11.75 4.67 -12.12
CA LEU A 32 11.75 6.12 -12.10
C LEU A 32 11.82 6.69 -13.52
N GLN A 33 12.68 6.15 -14.38
CA GLN A 33 12.79 6.57 -15.78
C GLN A 33 11.50 6.29 -16.57
N LYS A 34 10.90 5.10 -16.42
CA LYS A 34 9.65 4.75 -17.10
C LYS A 34 8.48 5.62 -16.66
N VAL A 35 8.35 5.91 -15.36
CA VAL A 35 7.28 6.77 -14.84
C VAL A 35 7.48 8.22 -15.29
N ARG A 36 8.73 8.73 -15.36
CA ARG A 36 9.01 10.04 -15.97
C ARG A 36 8.67 10.07 -17.45
N ALA A 37 9.00 9.02 -18.21
CA ALA A 37 8.61 8.94 -19.62
C ALA A 37 7.08 8.91 -19.78
N PHE A 38 6.36 8.26 -18.86
CA PHE A 38 4.91 8.29 -18.82
C PHE A 38 4.37 9.71 -18.57
N GLU A 39 4.95 10.46 -17.63
CA GLU A 39 4.64 11.87 -17.31
C GLU A 39 4.76 12.80 -18.52
N GLN A 40 5.78 12.60 -19.36
CA GLN A 40 5.99 13.42 -20.56
C GLN A 40 4.91 13.22 -21.63
N ASN A 41 4.12 12.14 -21.55
CA ASN A 41 3.11 11.80 -22.54
C ASN A 41 1.77 12.52 -22.35
N TRP A 42 1.62 13.45 -21.41
CA TRP A 42 0.41 14.27 -21.27
C TRP A 42 0.25 15.34 -22.37
N GLY A 43 1.35 15.70 -23.07
CA GLY A 43 1.38 16.72 -24.13
C GLY A 43 1.51 16.20 -25.56
N ALA A 44 1.71 14.90 -25.77
CA ALA A 44 1.93 14.33 -27.11
C ALA A 44 0.61 13.95 -27.83
N SER A 45 -0.38 14.85 -27.84
CA SER A 45 -1.41 14.82 -28.87
C SER A 45 -0.81 15.47 -30.12
N LYS A 46 -0.14 14.69 -30.96
CA LYS A 46 0.19 15.19 -32.30
C LYS A 46 -1.07 15.14 -33.15
N SER A 47 -1.70 16.30 -33.22
CA SER A 47 -2.44 16.81 -34.38
C SER A 47 -1.93 16.21 -35.70
N GLY A 48 -2.84 15.72 -36.52
CA GLY A 48 -2.55 15.07 -37.79
C GLY A 48 -1.66 15.92 -38.71
N GLY A 49 -0.49 15.38 -39.04
CA GLY A 49 0.27 15.77 -40.22
C GLY A 49 -0.09 14.82 -41.37
N PHE A 50 -0.77 15.34 -42.39
CA PHE A 50 -0.76 14.71 -43.71
C PHE A 50 0.70 14.60 -44.17
N PHE A 51 1.06 13.45 -44.74
CA PHE A 51 2.38 13.04 -45.23
C PHE A 51 3.34 12.41 -44.21
N GLY A 52 3.52 11.09 -44.35
CA GLY A 52 4.64 10.36 -43.77
C GLY A 52 4.23 8.97 -43.28
N ARG A 53 4.59 7.93 -44.03
CA ARG A 53 4.44 6.53 -43.65
C ARG A 53 5.48 6.19 -42.57
N ALA A 54 5.34 6.76 -41.38
CA ALA A 54 6.17 6.45 -40.23
C ALA A 54 5.76 5.08 -39.66
N LYS A 55 6.74 4.23 -39.33
CA LYS A 55 6.52 2.97 -38.60
C LYS A 55 5.70 3.30 -37.35
N LYS A 56 4.51 2.69 -37.24
CA LYS A 56 3.61 2.83 -36.09
C LYS A 56 4.38 2.38 -34.84
N ALA A 57 4.90 3.34 -34.08
CA ALA A 57 5.45 3.03 -32.76
C ALA A 57 4.32 2.37 -31.94
N PRO A 58 4.60 1.33 -31.13
CA PRO A 58 3.59 0.73 -30.29
C PRO A 58 2.91 1.83 -29.47
N GLU A 59 1.58 1.86 -29.54
CA GLU A 59 0.77 2.87 -28.90
C GLU A 59 1.04 2.80 -27.38
N ALA A 60 1.53 3.90 -26.80
CA ALA A 60 1.85 3.93 -25.38
C ALA A 60 0.58 3.61 -24.58
N LYS A 61 0.67 2.61 -23.70
CA LYS A 61 -0.49 2.20 -22.91
C LYS A 61 -1.01 3.37 -22.07
N PRO A 62 -2.33 3.47 -21.88
CA PRO A 62 -2.94 4.61 -21.18
C PRO A 62 -2.64 4.61 -19.68
N GLY A 63 -2.12 3.51 -19.11
CA GLY A 63 -1.72 3.48 -17.72
C GLY A 63 -0.40 2.78 -17.41
N VAL A 64 0.09 3.02 -16.20
CA VAL A 64 1.22 2.34 -15.58
C VAL A 64 0.79 1.60 -14.32
N TYR A 65 1.32 0.40 -14.10
CA TYR A 65 1.04 -0.42 -12.93
C TYR A 65 2.36 -0.78 -12.25
N LEU A 66 2.56 -0.28 -11.04
CA LEU A 66 3.75 -0.53 -10.23
C LEU A 66 3.50 -1.75 -9.35
N ASP A 67 4.16 -2.85 -9.69
CA ASP A 67 4.13 -4.10 -8.92
C ASP A 67 5.41 -4.22 -8.08
N GLY A 68 5.32 -4.67 -6.84
CA GLY A 68 6.51 -4.87 -6.01
C GLY A 68 6.20 -5.11 -4.54
N GLY A 69 7.21 -5.45 -3.76
CA GLY A 69 7.08 -5.68 -2.32
C GLY A 69 6.69 -4.45 -1.51
N PHE A 70 6.43 -4.64 -0.23
CA PHE A 70 6.17 -3.53 0.69
C PHE A 70 7.37 -2.60 0.79
N GLY A 71 7.11 -1.30 0.88
CA GLY A 71 8.15 -0.29 1.08
C GLY A 71 9.23 -0.27 0.00
N VAL A 72 8.96 -0.70 -1.22
CA VAL A 72 9.91 -0.51 -2.35
C VAL A 72 9.75 0.86 -3.03
N GLY A 73 8.96 1.76 -2.44
CA GLY A 73 8.77 3.13 -2.95
C GLY A 73 7.63 3.33 -3.97
N LYS A 74 6.76 2.32 -4.18
CA LYS A 74 5.62 2.41 -5.13
C LYS A 74 4.72 3.63 -4.91
N THR A 75 4.21 3.82 -3.70
CA THR A 75 3.32 4.93 -3.35
C THR A 75 4.00 6.28 -3.52
N HIS A 76 5.30 6.38 -3.22
CA HIS A 76 6.08 7.60 -3.45
C HIS A 76 6.12 7.96 -4.93
N LEU A 77 6.40 6.99 -5.81
CA LEU A 77 6.39 7.20 -7.27
C LEU A 77 5.00 7.54 -7.79
N LEU A 78 3.95 6.89 -7.28
CA LEU A 78 2.56 7.19 -7.64
C LEU A 78 2.17 8.62 -7.24
N ALA A 79 2.48 9.03 -6.01
CA ALA A 79 2.23 10.39 -5.52
C ALA A 79 3.05 11.43 -6.31
N SER A 80 4.31 11.12 -6.62
CA SER A 80 5.16 11.98 -7.46
C SER A 80 4.56 12.21 -8.85
N LEU A 81 4.04 11.14 -9.47
CA LEU A 81 3.34 11.23 -10.75
C LEU A 81 2.05 12.05 -10.63
N TRP A 82 1.30 11.87 -9.55
CA TRP A 82 0.12 12.67 -9.28
C TRP A 82 0.47 14.16 -9.15
N HIS A 83 1.50 14.51 -8.38
CA HIS A 83 1.95 15.90 -8.23
C HIS A 83 2.35 16.53 -9.56
N ALA A 84 3.05 15.79 -10.42
CA ALA A 84 3.46 16.26 -11.75
C ALA A 84 2.31 16.35 -12.77
N ALA A 85 1.27 15.53 -12.63
CA ALA A 85 0.19 15.47 -13.61
C ALA A 85 -0.64 16.77 -13.67
N PRO A 86 -1.17 17.16 -14.85
CA PRO A 86 -2.08 18.29 -14.96
C PRO A 86 -3.41 18.04 -14.24
N ALA A 87 -4.11 19.10 -13.87
CA ALA A 87 -5.46 19.01 -13.31
C ALA A 87 -6.53 18.86 -14.43
N PRO A 88 -7.72 18.31 -14.14
CA PRO A 88 -8.11 17.67 -12.88
C PRO A 88 -7.45 16.30 -12.69
N LYS A 89 -7.14 15.93 -11.45
CA LYS A 89 -6.44 14.70 -11.10
C LYS A 89 -6.89 14.20 -9.73
N TYR A 90 -6.90 12.89 -9.54
CA TYR A 90 -7.40 12.26 -8.30
C TYR A 90 -6.46 11.16 -7.83
N PHE A 91 -6.25 11.10 -6.53
CA PHE A 91 -5.48 10.05 -5.86
C PHE A 91 -6.36 9.40 -4.81
N GLY A 92 -6.35 8.08 -4.71
CA GLY A 92 -7.05 7.37 -3.65
C GLY A 92 -6.67 5.91 -3.63
N THR A 93 -7.02 5.22 -2.56
CA THR A 93 -6.92 3.76 -2.48
C THR A 93 -8.01 3.09 -3.32
N PHE A 94 -7.83 1.81 -3.66
CA PHE A 94 -8.87 1.04 -4.34
C PHE A 94 -10.21 1.09 -3.58
N ILE A 95 -10.16 0.93 -2.25
CA ILE A 95 -11.33 0.97 -1.37
C ILE A 95 -12.03 2.33 -1.40
N GLU A 96 -11.30 3.43 -1.50
CA GLU A 96 -11.91 4.76 -1.59
C GLU A 96 -12.64 4.97 -2.91
N PHE A 97 -12.11 4.45 -4.02
CA PHE A 97 -12.80 4.50 -5.31
C PHE A 97 -14.04 3.61 -5.34
N THR A 98 -14.00 2.40 -4.78
CA THR A 98 -15.19 1.55 -4.70
C THR A 98 -16.24 2.15 -3.77
N ALA A 99 -15.83 2.72 -2.63
CA ALA A 99 -16.72 3.45 -1.72
C ALA A 99 -17.36 4.68 -2.38
N LEU A 100 -16.62 5.41 -3.23
CA LEU A 100 -17.16 6.53 -3.99
C LEU A 100 -18.29 6.08 -4.93
N VAL A 101 -18.08 4.97 -5.65
CA VAL A 101 -19.13 4.40 -6.51
C VAL A 101 -20.32 3.91 -5.69
N GLY A 102 -20.09 3.28 -4.54
CA GLY A 102 -21.16 2.88 -3.64
C GLY A 102 -21.98 4.06 -3.12
N ALA A 103 -21.34 5.19 -2.83
CA ALA A 103 -21.98 6.39 -2.28
C ALA A 103 -22.72 7.24 -3.33
N LEU A 104 -22.14 7.42 -4.51
CA LEU A 104 -22.70 8.27 -5.57
C LEU A 104 -23.49 7.49 -6.62
N GLY A 105 -23.28 6.19 -6.71
CA GLY A 105 -23.69 5.39 -7.86
C GLY A 105 -22.72 5.53 -9.03
N TYR A 106 -22.78 4.54 -9.93
CA TYR A 106 -21.85 4.40 -11.06
C TYR A 106 -21.86 5.62 -12.00
N LEU A 107 -23.04 6.02 -12.47
CA LEU A 107 -23.17 7.07 -13.48
C LEU A 107 -22.67 8.42 -12.97
N ASP A 108 -22.96 8.77 -11.72
CA ASP A 108 -22.53 10.05 -11.17
C ASP A 108 -21.05 10.04 -10.80
N THR A 109 -20.48 8.87 -10.45
CA THR A 109 -19.02 8.72 -10.30
C THR A 109 -18.30 8.90 -11.64
N VAL A 110 -18.80 8.31 -12.72
CA VAL A 110 -18.24 8.53 -14.07
C VAL A 110 -18.29 10.00 -14.42
N LYS A 111 -19.44 10.68 -14.24
CA LYS A 111 -19.57 12.12 -14.50
C LYS A 111 -18.58 12.95 -13.68
N LEU A 112 -18.41 12.64 -12.40
CA LEU A 112 -17.51 13.34 -11.50
C LEU A 112 -16.04 13.23 -11.93
N LEU A 113 -15.62 12.05 -12.40
CA LEU A 113 -14.24 11.77 -12.75
C LEU A 113 -13.92 12.04 -14.24
N THR A 114 -14.93 12.18 -15.08
CA THR A 114 -14.75 12.48 -16.52
C THR A 114 -13.98 13.78 -16.72
N GLY A 115 -12.99 13.76 -17.61
CA GLY A 115 -12.10 14.89 -17.87
C GLY A 115 -10.85 14.92 -16.99
N ALA A 116 -10.73 14.00 -16.02
CA ALA A 116 -9.50 13.76 -15.29
C ALA A 116 -8.33 13.49 -16.24
N LYS A 117 -7.19 14.12 -15.96
CA LYS A 117 -5.92 13.86 -16.63
C LYS A 117 -5.23 12.66 -16.03
N LEU A 118 -5.46 12.38 -14.75
CA LEU A 118 -4.92 11.22 -14.05
C LEU A 118 -5.88 10.70 -12.98
N ILE A 119 -6.03 9.38 -12.95
CA ILE A 119 -6.53 8.63 -11.79
C ILE A 119 -5.36 7.82 -11.23
N ALA A 120 -4.90 8.16 -10.03
CA ALA A 120 -3.87 7.45 -9.30
C ALA A 120 -4.52 6.57 -8.22
N ILE A 121 -4.32 5.25 -8.32
CA ILE A 121 -4.93 4.28 -7.40
C ILE A 121 -3.82 3.57 -6.60
N ASP A 122 -3.76 3.84 -5.31
CA ASP A 122 -2.87 3.14 -4.41
C ASP A 122 -3.52 1.85 -3.90
N GLU A 123 -2.70 0.87 -3.49
CA GLU A 123 -3.16 -0.42 -2.95
C GLU A 123 -4.24 -1.08 -3.84
N PHE A 124 -3.95 -1.21 -5.13
CA PHE A 124 -4.86 -1.84 -6.09
C PHE A 124 -5.00 -3.33 -5.80
N GLU A 125 -6.21 -3.75 -5.44
CA GLU A 125 -6.57 -5.11 -5.05
C GLU A 125 -7.85 -5.52 -5.77
N LEU A 126 -7.89 -6.72 -6.35
CA LEU A 126 -9.05 -7.23 -7.08
C LEU A 126 -9.63 -8.41 -6.32
N ASP A 127 -10.23 -8.08 -5.18
CA ASP A 127 -10.59 -9.03 -4.14
C ASP A 127 -12.00 -9.59 -4.23
N ASP A 128 -12.89 -8.78 -4.77
CA ASP A 128 -14.29 -9.11 -5.01
C ASP A 128 -14.61 -9.06 -6.52
N PRO A 129 -15.35 -10.05 -7.07
CA PRO A 129 -15.79 -10.04 -8.46
C PRO A 129 -16.58 -8.80 -8.86
N GLY A 130 -17.51 -8.35 -8.01
CA GLY A 130 -18.36 -7.18 -8.26
C GLY A 130 -17.55 -5.89 -8.31
N ASP A 131 -16.69 -5.67 -7.31
CA ASP A 131 -15.80 -4.50 -7.26
C ASP A 131 -14.87 -4.45 -8.47
N THR A 132 -14.33 -5.59 -8.88
CA THR A 132 -13.43 -5.66 -10.03
C THR A 132 -14.15 -5.38 -11.34
N MET A 133 -15.34 -5.94 -11.55
CA MET A 133 -16.14 -5.65 -12.75
C MET A 133 -16.46 -4.16 -12.81
N MET A 134 -16.89 -3.59 -11.68
CA MET A 134 -17.19 -2.17 -11.54
C MET A 134 -15.97 -1.31 -11.84
N MET A 135 -14.82 -1.59 -11.23
CA MET A 135 -13.59 -0.82 -11.41
C MET A 135 -13.00 -0.98 -12.81
N THR A 136 -13.02 -2.19 -13.38
CA THR A 136 -12.57 -2.43 -14.77
C THR A 136 -13.41 -1.62 -15.76
N ARG A 137 -14.73 -1.54 -15.54
CA ARG A 137 -15.64 -0.76 -16.36
C ARG A 137 -15.41 0.75 -16.19
N LEU A 138 -15.34 1.22 -14.94
CA LEU A 138 -15.10 2.63 -14.61
C LEU A 138 -13.79 3.13 -15.25
N LEU A 139 -12.70 2.39 -15.08
CA LEU A 139 -11.40 2.73 -15.66
C LEU A 139 -11.41 2.67 -17.19
N GLY A 140 -12.16 1.72 -17.77
CA GLY A 140 -12.40 1.67 -19.21
C GLY A 140 -13.09 2.92 -19.74
N ASP A 141 -14.18 3.33 -19.10
CA ASP A 141 -14.96 4.52 -19.48
C ASP A 141 -14.13 5.79 -19.35
N LEU A 142 -13.34 5.93 -18.28
CA LEU A 142 -12.47 7.09 -18.08
C LEU A 142 -11.33 7.15 -19.11
N VAL A 143 -10.67 6.02 -19.39
CA VAL A 143 -9.62 5.94 -20.43
C VAL A 143 -10.16 6.31 -21.81
N ALA A 144 -11.39 5.90 -22.13
CA ALA A 144 -12.04 6.26 -23.39
C ALA A 144 -12.22 7.78 -23.56
N THR A 145 -12.23 8.55 -22.46
CA THR A 145 -12.26 10.03 -22.47
C THR A 145 -10.88 10.68 -22.44
N GLY A 146 -9.80 9.89 -22.54
CA GLY A 146 -8.41 10.38 -22.54
C GLY A 146 -7.78 10.47 -21.14
N THR A 147 -8.43 9.91 -20.12
CA THR A 147 -7.87 9.82 -18.76
C THR A 147 -6.72 8.82 -18.73
N LYS A 148 -5.57 9.20 -18.17
CA LYS A 148 -4.48 8.26 -17.86
C LYS A 148 -4.69 7.64 -16.49
N ILE A 149 -4.17 6.42 -16.29
CA ILE A 149 -4.30 5.71 -15.00
C ILE A 149 -2.91 5.34 -14.49
N ALA A 150 -2.69 5.45 -13.19
CA ALA A 150 -1.53 4.87 -12.53
C ALA A 150 -2.01 4.06 -11.33
N ALA A 151 -1.44 2.87 -11.12
CA ALA A 151 -1.81 2.01 -10.01
C ALA A 151 -0.57 1.42 -9.32
N THR A 152 -0.67 1.15 -8.03
CA THR A 152 0.33 0.36 -7.28
C THR A 152 -0.31 -0.92 -6.74
N SER A 153 0.45 -2.00 -6.64
CA SER A 153 -0.01 -3.22 -5.95
C SER A 153 1.16 -4.03 -5.41
N ASN A 154 0.86 -4.93 -4.48
CA ASN A 154 1.78 -5.97 -4.03
C ASN A 154 1.59 -7.29 -4.80
N THR A 155 0.62 -7.35 -5.72
CA THR A 155 0.28 -8.52 -6.51
C THR A 155 0.33 -8.16 -7.99
N PRO A 156 1.05 -8.92 -8.82
CA PRO A 156 1.08 -8.66 -10.25
C PRO A 156 -0.30 -8.93 -10.86
N PRO A 157 -0.69 -8.23 -11.94
CA PRO A 157 -2.05 -8.32 -12.48
C PRO A 157 -2.50 -9.73 -12.85
N ASN A 158 -1.61 -10.60 -13.31
CA ASN A 158 -1.91 -11.98 -13.67
C ASN A 158 -2.14 -12.91 -12.46
N ALA A 159 -1.71 -12.51 -11.26
CA ALA A 159 -1.96 -13.22 -10.00
C ALA A 159 -3.15 -12.63 -9.22
N LEU A 160 -3.79 -11.58 -9.75
CA LEU A 160 -5.03 -11.07 -9.20
C LEU A 160 -6.12 -12.14 -9.35
N GLY A 161 -6.86 -12.42 -8.28
CA GLY A 161 -7.93 -13.43 -8.27
C GLY A 161 -7.49 -14.89 -8.05
N GLU A 162 -6.18 -15.16 -7.84
CA GLU A 162 -5.73 -16.51 -7.45
C GLU A 162 -6.41 -16.96 -6.14
N GLY A 163 -7.03 -18.15 -6.17
CA GLY A 163 -7.70 -18.76 -5.00
C GLY A 163 -9.19 -18.43 -4.83
N ARG A 164 -9.86 -17.83 -5.83
CA ARG A 164 -11.26 -17.37 -5.72
C ARG A 164 -12.28 -18.18 -6.55
N PHE A 165 -13.53 -18.19 -6.08
CA PHE A 165 -14.68 -18.74 -6.81
C PHE A 165 -14.88 -17.99 -8.14
N ALA A 166 -15.21 -18.71 -9.23
CA ALA A 166 -15.45 -18.15 -10.58
C ALA A 166 -14.25 -17.41 -11.23
N ALA A 167 -13.01 -17.82 -10.94
CA ALA A 167 -11.81 -17.25 -11.53
C ALA A 167 -11.84 -17.14 -13.07
N GLN A 168 -12.49 -18.07 -13.78
CA GLN A 168 -12.57 -18.03 -15.25
C GLN A 168 -13.37 -16.84 -15.80
N ASP A 169 -14.50 -16.49 -15.18
CA ASP A 169 -15.32 -15.35 -15.60
C ASP A 169 -14.61 -14.02 -15.29
N PHE A 170 -13.76 -14.05 -14.27
CA PHE A 170 -12.99 -12.92 -13.77
C PHE A 170 -11.70 -12.65 -14.58
N LEU A 171 -11.09 -13.71 -15.12
CA LEU A 171 -9.83 -13.64 -15.87
C LEU A 171 -9.93 -12.73 -17.09
N ARG A 172 -11.06 -12.73 -17.80
CA ARG A 172 -11.26 -11.84 -18.95
C ARG A 172 -11.17 -10.37 -18.52
N GLU A 173 -11.65 -10.04 -17.33
CA GLU A 173 -11.78 -8.67 -16.86
C GLU A 173 -10.42 -8.19 -16.35
N ILE A 174 -9.70 -9.05 -15.63
CA ILE A 174 -8.29 -8.85 -15.29
C ILE A 174 -7.45 -8.63 -16.56
N GLN A 175 -7.64 -9.45 -17.60
CA GLN A 175 -6.89 -9.31 -18.85
C GLN A 175 -7.21 -8.01 -19.55
N ALA A 176 -8.49 -7.63 -19.63
CA ALA A 176 -8.91 -6.36 -20.20
C ALA A 176 -8.28 -5.19 -19.43
N LEU A 177 -8.28 -5.24 -18.10
CA LEU A 177 -7.66 -4.24 -17.25
C LEU A 177 -6.13 -4.20 -17.45
N SER A 178 -5.47 -5.35 -17.40
CA SER A 178 -4.02 -5.50 -17.60
C SER A 178 -3.57 -5.00 -18.97
N GLY A 179 -4.42 -5.15 -20.00
CA GLY A 179 -4.17 -4.62 -21.35
C GLY A 179 -3.99 -3.10 -21.38
N ARG A 180 -4.55 -2.37 -20.40
CA ARG A 180 -4.44 -0.91 -20.28
C ARG A 180 -3.16 -0.44 -19.58
N PHE A 181 -2.45 -1.34 -18.90
CA PHE A 181 -1.30 -1.00 -18.08
C PHE A 181 0.02 -1.47 -18.68
N ASP A 182 1.03 -0.61 -18.67
CA ASP A 182 2.42 -1.04 -18.69
C ASP A 182 2.81 -1.48 -17.27
N ILE A 183 3.15 -2.75 -17.11
CA ILE A 183 3.42 -3.35 -15.80
C ILE A 183 4.91 -3.21 -15.53
N ILE A 184 5.24 -2.49 -14.46
CA ILE A 184 6.61 -2.20 -14.07
C ILE A 184 6.83 -2.82 -12.70
N ARG A 185 7.70 -3.82 -12.66
CA ARG A 185 8.10 -4.47 -11.42
C ARG A 185 9.21 -3.68 -10.74
N ILE A 186 9.02 -3.40 -9.46
CA ILE A 186 9.98 -2.76 -8.57
C ILE A 186 10.45 -3.81 -7.56
N ASP A 187 11.71 -4.21 -7.70
CA ASP A 187 12.37 -5.01 -6.69
C ASP A 187 13.03 -4.10 -5.66
N GLY A 188 13.22 -4.61 -4.46
CA GLY A 188 13.77 -3.83 -3.37
C GLY A 188 13.56 -4.51 -2.04
N LEU A 189 14.39 -4.16 -1.08
CA LEU A 189 14.01 -4.29 0.31
C LEU A 189 12.99 -3.19 0.65
N ASP A 190 12.19 -3.45 1.67
CA ASP A 190 11.35 -2.40 2.27
C ASP A 190 12.29 -1.30 2.78
N TYR A 191 12.33 -0.11 2.16
CA TYR A 191 13.25 0.99 2.51
C TYR A 191 13.01 1.51 3.93
N ARG A 192 11.84 1.23 4.50
CA ARG A 192 11.55 1.53 5.91
C ARG A 192 12.30 0.59 6.83
N ARG A 193 12.89 -0.49 6.29
CA ARG A 193 13.81 -1.36 7.04
C ARG A 193 14.91 -0.51 7.62
N ARG A 194 14.81 -0.34 8.93
CA ARG A 194 16.00 -0.27 9.75
C ARG A 194 16.71 -1.62 9.57
N ASN A 195 17.93 -1.61 9.05
CA ASN A 195 18.78 -2.80 8.99
C ASN A 195 19.01 -3.24 10.44
N ILE A 196 18.20 -4.18 10.92
CA ILE A 196 18.35 -4.70 12.26
C ILE A 196 18.43 -6.21 12.15
N GLU A 197 19.67 -6.68 12.06
CA GLU A 197 20.04 -7.91 12.70
C GLU A 197 19.92 -7.67 14.22
N GLY A 198 19.06 -8.41 14.90
CA GLY A 198 18.84 -8.22 16.33
C GLY A 198 17.59 -8.89 16.85
N HIS A 199 17.38 -8.75 18.16
CA HIS A 199 16.20 -9.22 18.87
C HIS A 199 15.29 -8.03 19.20
N ALA A 200 14.00 -8.27 19.32
CA ALA A 200 13.08 -7.24 19.79
C ALA A 200 13.41 -6.90 21.24
N THR A 201 13.45 -5.61 21.56
CA THR A 201 13.69 -5.17 22.94
C THR A 201 12.46 -5.46 23.79
N THR A 202 12.65 -6.16 24.90
CA THR A 202 11.64 -6.37 25.94
C THR A 202 12.13 -5.70 27.22
N LEU A 203 11.21 -5.04 27.93
CA LEU A 203 11.48 -4.36 29.19
C LEU A 203 11.03 -5.23 30.37
N THR A 204 11.69 -5.03 31.49
CA THR A 204 11.18 -5.42 32.81
C THR A 204 10.10 -4.44 33.29
N ASP A 205 9.35 -4.80 34.32
CA ASP A 205 8.28 -3.93 34.85
C ASP A 205 8.83 -2.58 35.36
N ASP A 206 9.99 -2.59 36.03
CA ASP A 206 10.66 -1.37 36.51
C ASP A 206 11.10 -0.46 35.33
N GLU A 207 11.62 -1.06 34.25
CA GLU A 207 12.01 -0.33 33.04
C GLU A 207 10.78 0.21 32.27
N LEU A 208 9.67 -0.55 32.28
CA LEU A 208 8.42 -0.10 31.71
C LEU A 208 7.89 1.13 32.46
N GLU A 209 7.86 1.10 33.80
CA GLU A 209 7.43 2.25 34.61
C GLU A 209 8.28 3.50 34.30
N ALA A 210 9.59 3.35 34.20
CA ALA A 210 10.49 4.44 33.81
C ALA A 210 10.17 4.96 32.40
N ARG A 211 9.92 4.07 31.44
CA ARG A 211 9.61 4.44 30.05
C ARG A 211 8.25 5.15 29.93
N LEU A 212 7.25 4.73 30.70
CA LEU A 212 5.95 5.40 30.77
C LEU A 212 6.10 6.82 31.33
N ALA A 213 6.87 7.00 32.41
CA ALA A 213 7.16 8.31 32.95
C ALA A 213 7.86 9.25 31.94
N GLU A 214 8.75 8.72 31.08
CA GLU A 214 9.36 9.49 30.00
C GLU A 214 8.35 9.93 28.93
N LEU A 215 7.43 9.05 28.53
CA LEU A 215 6.37 9.35 27.57
C LEU A 215 5.41 10.42 28.11
N ASP A 216 4.99 10.27 29.37
CA ASP A 216 4.16 11.25 30.07
C ASP A 216 4.83 12.62 30.15
N ALA A 217 6.12 12.66 30.50
CA ALA A 217 6.88 13.91 30.59
C ALA A 217 6.99 14.63 29.23
N ARG A 218 6.92 13.90 28.12
CA ARG A 218 6.90 14.45 26.75
C ARG A 218 5.50 14.85 26.28
N GLY A 219 4.45 14.51 27.04
CA GLY A 219 3.06 14.68 26.62
C GLY A 219 2.70 13.78 25.43
N SER A 220 3.37 12.64 25.28
CA SER A 220 3.12 11.69 24.19
C SER A 220 1.75 11.03 24.34
N HIS A 221 1.06 10.83 23.22
CA HIS A 221 -0.17 10.07 23.16
C HIS A 221 0.16 8.58 22.92
N TYR A 222 -0.18 7.70 23.85
CA TYR A 222 0.08 6.26 23.71
C TYR A 222 -1.04 5.42 24.32
N THR A 223 -1.08 4.14 23.97
CA THR A 223 -1.95 3.16 24.62
C THR A 223 -1.12 2.18 25.45
N VAL A 224 -1.75 1.57 26.45
CA VAL A 224 -1.19 0.48 27.26
C VAL A 224 -2.21 -0.64 27.25
N ASP A 225 -1.89 -1.72 26.54
CA ASP A 225 -2.79 -2.84 26.35
C ASP A 225 -2.04 -4.14 26.68
N SER A 226 -2.68 -5.06 27.40
CA SER A 226 -2.12 -6.41 27.51
C SER A 226 -2.17 -7.10 26.15
N PHE A 227 -1.20 -7.96 25.87
CA PHE A 227 -1.12 -8.67 24.59
C PHE A 227 -2.41 -9.47 24.32
N SER A 228 -2.98 -10.09 25.35
CA SER A 228 -4.22 -10.85 25.22
C SER A 228 -5.43 -9.99 24.85
N GLU A 229 -5.55 -8.79 25.42
CA GLU A 229 -6.63 -7.85 25.14
C GLU A 229 -6.48 -7.25 23.74
N LEU A 230 -5.25 -6.88 23.35
CA LEU A 230 -4.96 -6.39 22.00
C LEU A 230 -5.37 -7.43 20.95
N ILE A 231 -4.96 -8.69 21.11
CA ILE A 231 -5.28 -9.76 20.15
C ILE A 231 -6.79 -9.98 20.07
N SER A 232 -7.48 -10.01 21.22
CA SER A 232 -8.95 -10.13 21.27
C SER A 232 -9.65 -8.96 20.56
N PHE A 233 -9.17 -7.74 20.80
CA PHE A 233 -9.71 -6.51 20.20
C PHE A 233 -9.50 -6.49 18.68
N LEU A 234 -8.31 -6.81 18.19
CA LEU A 234 -8.03 -6.95 16.76
C LEU A 234 -8.94 -8.03 16.13
N GLY A 235 -9.22 -9.10 16.86
CA GLY A 235 -10.15 -10.16 16.44
C GLY A 235 -11.59 -9.68 16.19
N SER A 236 -12.01 -8.62 16.87
CA SER A 236 -13.35 -8.02 16.75
C SER A 236 -13.50 -7.05 15.57
N LEU A 237 -12.39 -6.66 14.94
CA LEU A 237 -12.36 -5.63 13.90
C LEU A 237 -11.98 -6.19 12.54
N HIS A 238 -12.46 -5.52 11.49
CA HIS A 238 -11.95 -5.76 10.15
C HIS A 238 -10.56 -5.10 9.99
N PRO A 239 -9.55 -5.77 9.38
CA PRO A 239 -8.20 -5.23 9.26
C PRO A 239 -8.09 -3.83 8.62
N SER A 240 -9.00 -3.46 7.73
CA SER A 240 -9.05 -2.10 7.14
C SER A 240 -9.29 -0.98 8.15
N LYS A 241 -9.70 -1.30 9.39
CA LYS A 241 -9.89 -0.33 10.47
C LYS A 241 -8.63 -0.06 11.28
N TYR A 242 -7.58 -0.90 11.16
CA TYR A 242 -6.39 -0.81 12.01
C TYR A 242 -5.64 0.52 11.84
N VAL A 243 -5.59 1.08 10.63
CA VAL A 243 -4.96 2.40 10.38
C VAL A 243 -5.54 3.46 11.33
N LYS A 244 -6.87 3.48 11.48
CA LYS A 244 -7.55 4.48 12.31
C LYS A 244 -7.31 4.32 13.80
N LEU A 245 -6.91 3.13 14.25
CA LEU A 245 -6.57 2.90 15.65
C LEU A 245 -5.25 3.58 16.03
N LEU A 246 -4.42 3.86 15.05
CA LEU A 246 -3.08 4.41 15.22
C LEU A 246 -3.05 5.94 15.06
N ASP A 247 -4.16 6.54 14.61
CA ASP A 247 -4.25 7.97 14.33
C ASP A 247 -4.01 8.79 15.60
N GLY A 248 -2.95 9.61 15.59
CA GLY A 248 -2.62 10.50 16.69
C GLY A 248 -1.89 9.84 17.86
N LEU A 249 -1.47 8.57 17.73
CA LEU A 249 -0.54 7.96 18.68
C LEU A 249 0.91 8.34 18.34
N ASP A 250 1.73 8.40 19.37
CA ASP A 250 3.18 8.59 19.34
C ASP A 250 3.93 7.31 19.72
N ALA A 251 3.29 6.38 20.45
CA ALA A 251 3.84 5.08 20.81
C ALA A 251 2.73 4.06 21.13
N LEU A 252 3.08 2.77 21.06
CA LEU A 252 2.24 1.66 21.49
C LEU A 252 2.92 0.91 22.63
N VAL A 253 2.22 0.66 23.73
CA VAL A 253 2.73 -0.15 24.85
C VAL A 253 1.96 -1.46 24.93
N ILE A 254 2.67 -2.58 24.80
CA ILE A 254 2.10 -3.92 24.82
C ILE A 254 2.67 -4.70 26.00
N THR A 255 1.86 -5.01 27.01
CA THR A 255 2.32 -5.77 28.18
C THR A 255 2.07 -7.27 28.01
N ASP A 256 2.80 -8.09 28.77
CA ASP A 256 2.53 -9.53 28.92
C ASP A 256 2.52 -10.29 27.59
N VAL A 257 3.47 -9.97 26.70
CA VAL A 257 3.58 -10.61 25.39
C VAL A 257 3.79 -12.12 25.58
N SER A 258 2.99 -12.89 24.85
CA SER A 258 3.00 -14.36 24.89
C SER A 258 2.86 -14.94 23.49
N THR A 259 3.16 -16.23 23.33
CA THR A 259 3.16 -16.88 22.02
C THR A 259 1.76 -16.98 21.42
N LEU A 260 1.63 -16.61 20.15
CA LEU A 260 0.44 -16.82 19.33
C LEU A 260 0.37 -18.27 18.86
N VAL A 261 -0.71 -18.96 19.24
CA VAL A 261 -0.97 -20.36 18.90
C VAL A 261 -2.05 -20.54 17.82
N ASN A 262 -2.80 -19.47 17.50
CA ASN A 262 -3.85 -19.47 16.48
C ASN A 262 -3.38 -18.72 15.22
N GLN A 263 -3.43 -19.39 14.07
CA GLN A 263 -3.02 -18.81 12.78
C GLN A 263 -3.84 -17.58 12.38
N THR A 264 -5.14 -17.54 12.70
CA THR A 264 -6.01 -16.40 12.37
C THR A 264 -5.59 -15.16 13.15
N ASP A 265 -5.32 -15.32 14.44
CA ASP A 265 -4.87 -14.24 15.32
C ASP A 265 -3.46 -13.78 14.94
N ALA A 266 -2.58 -14.72 14.59
CA ALA A 266 -1.27 -14.41 14.05
C ALA A 266 -1.32 -13.58 12.78
N LEU A 267 -2.19 -13.93 11.82
CA LEU A 267 -2.32 -13.16 10.59
C LEU A 267 -2.96 -11.78 10.81
N ARG A 268 -3.87 -11.65 11.77
CA ARG A 268 -4.41 -10.34 12.19
C ARG A 268 -3.35 -9.48 12.84
N PHE A 269 -2.54 -10.06 13.72
CA PHE A 269 -1.43 -9.37 14.36
C PHE A 269 -0.39 -8.92 13.32
N VAL A 270 -0.04 -9.77 12.34
CA VAL A 270 0.80 -9.37 11.20
C VAL A 270 0.23 -8.15 10.48
N ALA A 271 -1.07 -8.17 10.14
CA ALA A 271 -1.71 -7.05 9.46
C ALA A 271 -1.72 -5.77 10.31
N PHE A 272 -1.88 -5.89 11.63
CA PHE A 272 -1.78 -4.76 12.55
C PHE A 272 -0.35 -4.20 12.61
N ILE A 273 0.66 -5.05 12.78
CA ILE A 273 2.07 -4.66 12.80
C ILE A 273 2.51 -4.02 11.49
N ASP A 274 1.97 -4.47 10.35
CA ASP A 274 2.19 -3.79 9.08
C ASP A 274 1.77 -2.32 9.18
N ARG A 275 0.61 -2.02 9.77
CA ARG A 275 0.11 -0.64 9.95
C ARG A 275 0.91 0.15 10.99
N VAL A 276 1.28 -0.47 12.11
CA VAL A 276 2.14 0.16 13.15
C VAL A 276 3.48 0.59 12.54
N TYR A 277 4.08 -0.31 11.76
CA TYR A 277 5.33 -0.04 11.08
C TYR A 277 5.19 0.99 9.94
N ASP A 278 4.10 0.94 9.17
CA ASP A 278 3.80 1.92 8.14
C ASP A 278 3.66 3.34 8.76
N ALA A 279 3.09 3.43 9.96
CA ALA A 279 2.96 4.66 10.75
C ALA A 279 4.24 5.08 11.50
N GLN A 280 5.31 4.27 11.43
CA GLN A 280 6.58 4.49 12.15
C GLN A 280 6.42 4.62 13.66
N LEU A 281 5.43 3.93 14.24
CA LEU A 281 5.16 3.98 15.67
C LEU A 281 6.15 3.09 16.46
N PRO A 282 6.86 3.65 17.45
CA PRO A 282 7.58 2.88 18.45
C PRO A 282 6.67 1.92 19.21
N ILE A 283 7.19 0.73 19.52
CA ILE A 283 6.55 -0.25 20.40
C ILE A 283 7.41 -0.39 21.65
N VAL A 284 6.79 -0.23 22.82
CA VAL A 284 7.35 -0.61 24.11
C VAL A 284 6.67 -1.91 24.53
N ALA A 285 7.43 -2.93 24.93
CA ALA A 285 6.87 -4.24 25.25
C ALA A 285 7.49 -4.89 26.48
N THR A 286 6.71 -5.69 27.20
CA THR A 286 7.17 -6.58 28.27
C THR A 286 6.76 -8.03 27.98
N GLY A 287 7.38 -8.99 28.67
CA GLY A 287 7.13 -10.41 28.47
C GLY A 287 8.01 -11.01 27.36
N LEU A 288 7.44 -11.93 26.57
CA LEU A 288 8.15 -12.59 25.48
C LEU A 288 8.63 -11.58 24.44
N PRO A 289 9.89 -11.66 23.95
CA PRO A 289 10.34 -10.82 22.84
C PRO A 289 9.41 -10.94 21.63
N LEU A 290 9.02 -9.81 21.05
CA LEU A 290 8.05 -9.76 19.96
C LEU A 290 8.52 -10.49 18.69
N ASP A 291 9.82 -10.67 18.49
CA ASP A 291 10.38 -11.50 17.41
C ASP A 291 10.14 -13.01 17.59
N GLU A 292 9.78 -13.44 18.80
CA GLU A 292 9.51 -14.84 19.15
C GLU A 292 8.00 -15.14 19.30
N VAL A 293 7.14 -14.16 19.01
CA VAL A 293 5.69 -14.26 19.25
C VAL A 293 4.99 -15.32 18.39
N PHE A 294 5.55 -15.70 17.24
CA PHE A 294 4.95 -16.71 16.35
C PHE A 294 5.45 -18.12 16.71
N ALA A 295 4.53 -19.05 16.97
CA ALA A 295 4.88 -20.44 17.26
C ALA A 295 5.68 -21.09 16.11
N GLY A 296 6.60 -21.99 16.47
CA GLY A 296 7.55 -22.58 15.51
C GLY A 296 6.91 -23.44 14.41
N ASP A 297 5.74 -24.01 14.65
CA ASP A 297 4.96 -24.73 13.64
C ASP A 297 4.37 -23.79 12.57
N MET A 298 3.94 -22.58 12.96
CA MET A 298 3.48 -21.54 12.02
C MET A 298 4.57 -21.10 11.05
N MET A 299 5.83 -21.11 11.51
CA MET A 299 6.99 -20.74 10.70
C MET A 299 7.33 -21.76 9.60
N ASN A 300 6.73 -22.96 9.65
CA ASN A 300 6.91 -24.00 8.64
C ASN A 300 5.77 -24.03 7.59
N GLY A 301 4.77 -23.15 7.71
CA GLY A 301 3.58 -23.12 6.86
C GLY A 301 3.66 -22.15 5.66
N GLY A 302 2.58 -22.10 4.87
CA GLY A 302 2.48 -21.25 3.66
C GLY A 302 2.57 -19.74 3.91
N TYR A 303 2.44 -19.30 5.17
CA TYR A 303 2.53 -17.90 5.58
C TYR A 303 3.91 -17.49 6.13
N ARG A 304 4.91 -18.38 6.11
CA ARG A 304 6.27 -18.14 6.63
C ARG A 304 6.85 -16.79 6.23
N LYS A 305 6.70 -16.39 4.96
CA LYS A 305 7.19 -15.09 4.46
C LYS A 305 6.53 -13.89 5.15
N LYS A 306 5.24 -13.99 5.50
CA LYS A 306 4.49 -12.94 6.22
C LYS A 306 4.99 -12.83 7.66
N TYR A 307 5.19 -13.95 8.35
CA TYR A 307 5.70 -13.94 9.74
C TYR A 307 7.12 -13.40 9.83
N LEU A 308 8.05 -13.88 8.98
CA LEU A 308 9.42 -13.36 8.94
C LEU A 308 9.47 -11.86 8.66
N ARG A 309 8.60 -11.37 7.77
CA ARG A 309 8.46 -9.94 7.52
C ARG A 309 7.96 -9.18 8.75
N SER A 310 6.93 -9.71 9.43
CA SER A 310 6.39 -9.11 10.66
C SER A 310 7.44 -9.06 11.77
N VAL A 311 8.23 -10.12 11.96
CA VAL A 311 9.34 -10.17 12.92
C VAL A 311 10.34 -9.05 12.65
N SER A 312 10.77 -8.88 11.40
CA SER A 312 11.67 -7.77 11.02
C SER A 312 11.10 -6.39 11.36
N ARG A 313 9.77 -6.21 11.29
CA ARG A 313 9.08 -4.95 11.64
C ARG A 313 8.96 -4.75 13.15
N LEU A 314 8.72 -5.82 13.91
CA LEU A 314 8.65 -5.80 15.37
C LEU A 314 10.00 -5.43 15.98
N ILE A 315 11.08 -6.06 15.51
CA ILE A 315 12.45 -5.72 15.91
C ILE A 315 12.71 -4.23 15.66
N ALA A 316 12.35 -3.73 14.48
CA ALA A 316 12.54 -2.33 14.15
C ALA A 316 11.72 -1.38 15.01
N SER A 317 10.49 -1.74 15.34
CA SER A 317 9.59 -0.86 16.09
C SER A 317 9.94 -0.78 17.58
N THR A 318 10.63 -1.79 18.12
CA THR A 318 11.06 -1.81 19.54
C THR A 318 12.40 -1.10 19.81
N GLN A 319 13.18 -0.84 18.76
CA GLN A 319 14.46 -0.11 18.86
C GLN A 319 14.34 1.39 18.52
N ALA A 320 13.11 1.92 18.51
CA ALA A 320 12.78 3.28 18.08
C ALA A 320 12.79 4.31 19.22
#